data_AF-A0A9X3PGQ4-F1
#
_entry.id   AF-A0A9X3PGQ4-F1
#
_cell.length_a   1.000
_cell.length_b   1.000
_cell.length_c   1.000
_cell.angle_alpha   90.00
_cell.angle_beta   90.00
_cell.angle_gamma   90.00
#
_symmetry.space_group_name_H-M   'P 1'
#
loop_
_entity.id
_entity.type
_entity.pdbx_description
1 polymer ?
#
loop_
_entity_poly.entity_id
_entity_poly.type
_entity_poly.pdbx_seq_one_letter_code
_entity_poly.pdbx_strand_id
1 'polypeptide(L)'
;MSTATYRAAVVRTPNGPDSIEIVDVPLAEPRPGQVRVAVAAAPVNPTDLGVVGGFFHAMGMIDQPEHTGLGWDFAGTVDAVGPGVNLAEGTRVAGVVTGFDRDFGTFAERLIVDAADLAAVPDGLGLDAASTVPLSGLSAAQIVDLLGDAPAEGARLLVTGAAGAIGANVVSLARDRNWRVTGLARTGDEAFVRGLGAEFTTVAEPGWDAVVDTSSQQEWGLAPVRDGGVFVGVRPNIVPEAERGITVKTLMVQSDGARLGELLARAAAGRLATRVHAVMPLSRAAEAYKATAEGGLRGRYVLQP
;
A
#
# COMPACT_ATOMS: atom_id res chain seq x y z
N MET A 1 -10.68 23.17 31.58
CA MET A 1 -10.68 21.70 31.46
C MET A 1 -9.66 21.36 30.38
N SER A 2 -8.72 20.45 30.63
CA SER A 2 -7.76 20.04 29.59
C SER A 2 -8.53 19.35 28.48
N THR A 3 -8.40 19.81 27.24
CA THR A 3 -8.89 19.10 26.06
C THR A 3 -8.18 17.74 26.00
N ALA A 4 -8.90 16.65 25.74
CA ALA A 4 -8.27 15.35 25.54
C ALA A 4 -7.39 15.39 24.28
N THR A 5 -6.21 14.77 24.33
CA THR A 5 -5.26 14.69 23.21
C THR A 5 -4.91 13.24 22.90
N TYR A 6 -4.34 13.03 21.71
CA TYR A 6 -3.74 11.77 21.26
C TYR A 6 -2.44 12.04 20.51
N ARG A 7 -1.55 11.06 20.42
CA ARG A 7 -0.24 11.21 19.75
C ARG A 7 -0.33 10.91 18.25
N ALA A 8 0.38 11.70 17.44
CA ALA A 8 0.55 11.48 16.01
C ALA A 8 1.98 11.78 15.55
N ALA A 9 2.45 11.08 14.53
CA ALA A 9 3.72 11.32 13.87
C ALA A 9 3.56 12.28 12.69
N VAL A 10 4.37 13.32 12.66
CA VAL A 10 4.39 14.36 11.64
C VAL A 10 5.81 14.71 11.22
N VAL A 11 5.94 15.46 10.14
CA VAL A 11 7.20 16.10 9.73
C VAL A 11 6.96 17.59 9.46
N ARG A 12 7.75 18.49 10.07
CA ARG A 12 7.67 19.94 9.81
C ARG A 12 8.56 20.35 8.65
N THR A 13 9.82 19.93 8.75
CA THR A 13 10.83 20.16 7.72
C THR A 13 11.41 18.82 7.32
N PRO A 14 11.06 18.28 6.14
CA PRO A 14 11.49 16.96 5.73
C PRO A 14 13.00 16.93 5.46
N ASN A 15 13.72 16.08 6.19
CA ASN A 15 15.17 15.90 6.03
C ASN A 15 15.63 14.44 6.20
N GLY A 16 14.69 13.50 6.12
CA GLY A 16 14.93 12.08 6.41
C GLY A 16 14.36 11.66 7.77
N PRO A 17 14.54 10.37 8.15
CA PRO A 17 13.81 9.75 9.27
C PRO A 17 13.93 10.46 10.62
N ASP A 18 15.02 11.20 10.84
CA ASP A 18 15.25 11.95 12.09
C ASP A 18 14.43 13.25 12.19
N SER A 19 13.73 13.67 11.12
CA SER A 19 12.74 14.76 11.16
C SER A 19 11.33 14.34 11.63
N ILE A 20 11.12 13.06 11.93
CA ILE A 20 9.82 12.59 12.43
C ILE A 20 9.62 13.08 13.86
N GLU A 21 8.56 13.86 14.07
CA GLU A 21 8.16 14.38 15.37
C GLU A 21 6.88 13.68 15.84
N ILE A 22 6.83 13.33 17.13
CA ILE A 22 5.57 12.91 17.77
C ILE A 22 4.96 14.12 18.45
N VAL A 23 3.73 14.46 18.07
CA VAL A 23 2.99 15.61 18.59
C VAL A 23 1.70 15.18 19.28
N ASP A 24 1.25 15.97 20.25
CA ASP A 24 -0.08 15.85 20.84
C ASP A 24 -1.10 16.59 19.97
N VAL A 25 -2.16 15.89 19.58
CA VAL A 25 -3.24 16.38 18.73
C VAL A 25 -4.53 16.43 19.54
N PRO A 26 -5.29 17.54 19.53
CA PRO A 26 -6.59 17.60 20.18
C PRO A 26 -7.56 16.56 19.59
N LEU A 27 -8.28 15.87 20.46
CA LEU A 27 -9.33 14.96 20.03
C LEU A 27 -10.46 15.74 19.36
N ALA A 28 -10.78 15.39 18.12
CA ALA A 28 -11.87 15.98 17.34
C ALA A 28 -13.00 14.96 17.10
N GLU A 29 -14.22 15.46 16.91
CA GLU A 29 -15.37 14.62 16.54
C GLU A 29 -15.49 14.44 15.03
N PRO A 30 -15.86 13.24 14.55
CA PRO A 30 -16.07 12.99 13.13
C PRO A 30 -17.24 13.82 12.58
N ARG A 31 -17.04 14.40 11.39
CA ARG A 31 -18.08 15.13 10.65
C ARG A 31 -19.05 14.15 9.96
N PRO A 32 -20.16 14.62 9.35
CA PRO A 32 -21.04 13.74 8.60
C PRO A 32 -20.28 12.93 7.54
N GLY A 33 -20.59 11.63 7.44
CA GLY A 33 -19.89 10.69 6.55
C GLY A 33 -18.54 10.17 7.06
N GLN A 34 -18.04 10.69 8.20
CA GLN A 34 -16.74 10.31 8.75
C GLN A 34 -16.87 9.42 9.99
N VAL A 35 -15.80 8.72 10.31
CA VAL A 35 -15.63 8.03 11.60
C VAL A 35 -14.28 8.38 12.19
N ARG A 36 -14.16 8.26 13.51
CA ARG A 36 -12.87 8.23 14.19
C ARG A 36 -12.52 6.77 14.48
N VAL A 37 -11.25 6.43 14.27
CA VAL A 37 -10.72 5.08 14.46
C VAL A 37 -9.61 5.12 15.49
N ALA A 38 -9.69 4.25 16.49
CA ALA A 38 -8.60 3.79 17.34
C ALA A 38 -7.62 2.99 16.50
N VAL A 39 -6.53 3.60 16.05
CA VAL A 39 -5.56 2.88 15.22
C VAL A 39 -4.83 1.87 16.10
N ALA A 40 -4.80 0.63 15.65
CA ALA A 40 -4.09 -0.45 16.32
C ALA A 40 -2.78 -0.80 15.61
N ALA A 41 -2.74 -0.64 14.28
CA ALA A 41 -1.60 -1.03 13.45
C ALA A 41 -1.55 -0.18 12.18
N ALA A 42 -0.37 0.32 11.82
CA ALA A 42 -0.13 1.07 10.60
C ALA A 42 1.24 0.71 9.99
N PRO A 43 1.30 0.09 8.81
CA PRO A 43 2.57 -0.31 8.21
C PRO A 43 3.29 0.85 7.51
N VAL A 44 4.62 0.77 7.51
CA VAL A 44 5.48 1.68 6.75
C VAL A 44 5.58 1.24 5.29
N ASN A 45 5.37 2.19 4.39
CA ASN A 45 5.45 2.00 2.94
C ASN A 45 6.64 2.76 2.32
N PRO A 46 7.14 2.32 1.15
CA PRO A 46 8.11 3.12 0.39
C PRO A 46 7.63 4.55 0.09
N THR A 47 6.33 4.74 -0.13
CA THR A 47 5.70 6.04 -0.32
C THR A 47 5.89 6.96 0.90
N ASP A 48 5.86 6.41 2.12
CA ASP A 48 6.07 7.19 3.34
C ASP A 48 7.49 7.77 3.41
N LEU A 49 8.49 7.03 2.89
CA LEU A 49 9.89 7.49 2.83
C LEU A 49 10.02 8.76 1.96
N GLY A 50 9.25 8.85 0.88
CA GLY A 50 9.27 10.01 -0.01
C GLY A 50 8.72 11.28 0.65
N VAL A 51 7.79 11.15 1.60
CA VAL A 51 7.25 12.29 2.38
C VAL A 51 8.31 12.78 3.35
N VAL A 52 8.88 11.88 4.15
CA VAL A 52 9.88 12.22 5.17
C VAL A 52 11.21 12.67 4.56
N GLY A 53 11.57 12.13 3.39
CA GLY A 53 12.75 12.55 2.62
C GLY A 53 12.56 13.83 1.80
N GLY A 54 11.36 14.41 1.77
CA GLY A 54 11.08 15.69 1.11
C GLY A 54 10.90 15.62 -0.41
N PHE A 55 10.85 14.41 -0.98
CA PHE A 55 10.64 14.22 -2.41
C PHE A 55 9.30 14.79 -2.88
N PHE A 56 8.22 14.52 -2.14
CA PHE A 56 6.89 15.02 -2.51
C PHE A 56 6.71 16.52 -2.23
N HIS A 57 7.39 17.09 -1.22
CA HIS A 57 7.46 18.53 -1.00
C HIS A 57 8.17 19.24 -2.15
N ALA A 58 9.31 18.72 -2.61
CA ALA A 58 10.05 19.30 -3.73
C ALA A 58 9.27 19.27 -5.05
N MET A 59 8.35 18.31 -5.22
CA MET A 59 7.45 18.25 -6.37
C MET A 59 6.21 19.16 -6.25
N GLY A 60 6.02 19.87 -5.13
CA GLY A 60 4.82 20.69 -4.89
C GLY A 60 3.55 19.86 -4.73
N MET A 61 3.67 18.61 -4.26
CA MET A 61 2.52 17.76 -3.93
C MET A 61 2.10 17.88 -2.46
N ILE A 62 2.86 18.64 -1.66
CA ILE A 62 2.62 18.91 -0.24
C ILE A 62 2.91 20.37 0.00
N ASP A 63 1.88 21.12 0.38
CA ASP A 63 1.90 22.57 0.61
C ASP A 63 1.52 22.93 2.05
N GLN A 64 1.36 21.95 2.94
CA GLN A 64 1.06 22.18 4.35
C GLN A 64 2.03 23.17 5.00
N PRO A 65 1.54 24.26 5.65
CA PRO A 65 2.40 25.33 6.15
C PRO A 65 3.10 24.99 7.47
N GLU A 66 2.54 24.09 8.29
CA GLU A 66 3.05 23.82 9.64
C GLU A 66 3.72 22.46 9.79
N HIS A 67 3.11 21.42 9.22
CA HIS A 67 3.57 20.04 9.29
C HIS A 67 2.80 19.15 8.32
N THR A 68 3.33 17.97 8.04
CA THR A 68 2.68 16.93 7.23
C THR A 68 2.52 15.64 8.04
N GLY A 69 1.33 15.07 8.04
CA GLY A 69 1.01 13.82 8.69
C GLY A 69 1.55 12.59 7.95
N LEU A 70 2.02 11.60 8.70
CA LEU A 70 2.69 10.41 8.15
C LEU A 70 1.82 9.15 8.16
N GLY A 71 2.11 8.22 7.26
CA GLY A 71 1.43 6.92 7.18
C GLY A 71 0.22 6.93 6.25
N TRP A 72 0.01 5.82 5.55
CA TRP A 72 -1.07 5.61 4.56
C TRP A 72 -2.06 4.53 4.97
N ASP A 73 -1.57 3.35 5.34
CA ASP A 73 -2.39 2.20 5.72
C ASP A 73 -2.68 2.21 7.23
N PHE A 74 -3.83 1.66 7.61
CA PHE A 74 -4.13 1.33 9.00
C PHE A 74 -5.10 0.18 9.15
N ALA A 75 -5.09 -0.42 10.33
CA ALA A 75 -6.22 -1.15 10.88
C ALA A 75 -6.43 -0.77 12.35
N GLY A 76 -7.67 -0.83 12.80
CA GLY A 76 -8.07 -0.31 14.09
C GLY A 76 -9.52 -0.63 14.43
N THR A 77 -10.07 0.09 15.39
CA THR A 77 -11.45 -0.05 15.86
C THR A 77 -12.16 1.30 15.83
N VAL A 78 -13.37 1.36 15.26
CA VAL A 78 -14.19 2.58 15.27
C VAL A 78 -14.51 2.97 16.71
N ASP A 79 -14.18 4.20 17.11
CA ASP A 79 -14.43 4.70 18.47
C ASP A 79 -15.41 5.88 18.53
N ALA A 80 -15.71 6.51 17.39
CA ALA A 80 -16.81 7.46 17.24
C ALA A 80 -17.29 7.51 15.80
N VAL A 81 -18.57 7.83 15.63
CA VAL A 81 -19.25 7.81 14.33
C VAL A 81 -19.91 9.16 14.05
N GLY A 82 -19.63 9.72 12.89
CA GLY A 82 -20.25 10.96 12.43
C GLY A 82 -21.68 10.74 11.91
N PRO A 83 -22.49 11.81 11.79
CA PRO A 83 -23.86 11.70 11.27
C PRO A 83 -23.94 11.03 9.90
N GLY A 84 -24.95 10.18 9.69
CA GLY A 84 -25.22 9.53 8.39
C GLY A 84 -24.35 8.31 8.08
N VAL A 85 -23.49 7.88 8.99
CA VAL A 85 -22.69 6.67 8.86
C VAL A 85 -23.38 5.47 9.53
N ASN A 86 -23.47 4.35 8.81
CA ASN A 86 -24.10 3.10 9.29
C ASN A 86 -23.11 2.08 9.87
N LEU A 87 -21.87 2.49 10.11
CA LEU A 87 -20.83 1.67 10.73
C LEU A 87 -20.92 1.81 12.26
N ALA A 88 -20.89 0.69 12.99
CA ALA A 88 -21.02 0.72 14.45
C ALA A 88 -19.69 1.03 15.14
N GLU A 89 -19.74 1.77 16.25
CA GLU A 89 -18.64 1.83 17.21
C GLU A 89 -18.26 0.42 17.70
N GLY A 90 -16.97 0.18 17.92
CA GLY A 90 -16.43 -1.14 18.21
C GLY A 90 -16.17 -2.01 16.97
N THR A 91 -16.57 -1.58 15.77
CA THR A 91 -16.26 -2.33 14.54
C THR A 91 -14.76 -2.24 14.24
N ARG A 92 -14.11 -3.38 14.06
CA ARG A 92 -12.74 -3.41 13.55
C ARG A 92 -12.72 -3.12 12.07
N VAL A 93 -11.86 -2.19 11.67
CA VAL A 93 -11.76 -1.70 10.29
C VAL A 93 -10.32 -1.61 9.83
N ALA A 94 -10.12 -1.64 8.51
CA ALA A 94 -8.88 -1.28 7.87
C ALA A 94 -9.17 -0.31 6.72
N GLY A 95 -8.18 0.50 6.36
CA GLY A 95 -8.30 1.52 5.32
C GLY A 95 -6.95 2.04 4.87
N VAL A 96 -6.98 2.79 3.77
CA VAL A 96 -5.84 3.57 3.27
C VAL A 96 -6.27 5.02 3.14
N VAL A 97 -5.44 5.95 3.62
CA VAL A 97 -5.61 7.37 3.35
C VAL A 97 -4.69 7.75 2.20
N THR A 98 -5.28 7.99 1.03
CA THR A 98 -4.54 8.44 -0.16
C THR A 98 -4.22 9.93 -0.10
N GLY A 99 -3.26 10.37 -0.90
CA GLY A 99 -2.79 11.76 -0.92
C GLY A 99 -1.70 12.04 0.10
N PHE A 100 -0.97 13.12 -0.12
CA PHE A 100 0.20 13.49 0.70
C PHE A 100 -0.06 14.70 1.59
N ASP A 101 -0.86 15.65 1.10
CA ASP A 101 -1.04 16.96 1.70
C ASP A 101 -2.13 16.94 2.79
N ARG A 102 -1.74 16.54 4.00
CA ARG A 102 -2.64 16.41 5.16
C ARG A 102 -1.93 16.73 6.47
N ASP A 103 -2.68 17.25 7.43
CA ASP A 103 -2.17 17.53 8.78
C ASP A 103 -1.77 16.23 9.51
N PHE A 104 -2.62 15.20 9.46
CA PHE A 104 -2.40 13.94 10.17
C PHE A 104 -2.64 12.73 9.25
N GLY A 105 -1.75 11.74 9.33
CA GLY A 105 -1.85 10.47 8.63
C GLY A 105 -2.08 9.30 9.59
N THR A 106 -1.87 8.08 9.12
CA THR A 106 -2.20 6.87 9.88
C THR A 106 -1.24 6.51 11.00
N PHE A 107 -0.08 7.17 11.08
CA PHE A 107 0.86 7.01 12.19
C PHE A 107 0.40 7.86 13.37
N ALA A 108 -0.76 7.50 13.94
CA ALA A 108 -1.41 8.21 15.01
C ALA A 108 -2.23 7.25 15.87
N GLU A 109 -2.48 7.59 17.13
CA GLU A 109 -3.36 6.82 18.03
C GLU A 109 -4.84 6.88 17.61
N ARG A 110 -5.24 7.99 16.98
CA ARG A 110 -6.59 8.21 16.46
C ARG A 110 -6.51 8.85 15.08
N LEU A 111 -7.48 8.53 14.24
CA LEU A 111 -7.60 9.09 12.90
C LEU A 111 -9.06 9.28 12.52
N ILE A 112 -9.39 10.43 11.92
CA ILE A 112 -10.70 10.67 11.31
C ILE A 112 -10.59 10.39 9.80
N VAL A 113 -11.46 9.54 9.29
CA VAL A 113 -11.51 9.15 7.87
C VAL A 113 -12.95 9.07 7.38
N ASP A 114 -13.12 9.08 6.06
CA ASP A 114 -14.41 8.86 5.44
C ASP A 114 -14.82 7.38 5.56
N ALA A 115 -16.06 7.12 5.97
CA ALA A 115 -16.54 5.77 6.20
C ALA A 115 -16.59 4.91 4.92
N ALA A 116 -16.66 5.55 3.75
CA ALA A 116 -16.68 4.90 2.44
C ALA A 116 -15.32 4.28 2.05
N ASP A 117 -14.22 4.75 2.65
CA ASP A 117 -12.86 4.27 2.38
C ASP A 117 -12.47 3.09 3.29
N LEU A 118 -13.36 2.72 4.22
CA LEU A 118 -13.13 1.68 5.21
C LEU A 118 -13.78 0.36 4.82
N ALA A 119 -13.15 -0.71 5.27
CA ALA A 119 -13.73 -2.04 5.24
C ALA A 119 -13.66 -2.70 6.62
N ALA A 120 -14.68 -3.49 6.97
CA ALA A 120 -14.68 -4.28 8.18
C ALA A 120 -13.61 -5.40 8.12
N VAL A 121 -12.88 -5.60 9.21
CA VAL A 121 -11.87 -6.67 9.33
C VAL A 121 -12.52 -7.96 9.82
N PRO A 122 -12.42 -9.08 9.07
CA PRO A 122 -12.98 -10.37 9.49
C PRO A 122 -12.40 -10.91 10.80
N ASP A 123 -13.20 -11.67 11.56
CA ASP A 123 -12.85 -12.23 12.89
C ASP A 123 -11.57 -13.08 12.94
N GLY A 124 -11.18 -13.68 11.82
CA GLY A 124 -9.95 -14.48 11.72
C GLY A 124 -8.69 -13.71 11.32
N LEU A 125 -8.78 -12.40 11.02
CA LEU A 125 -7.64 -11.61 10.56
C LEU A 125 -7.21 -10.60 11.63
N GLY A 126 -6.03 -10.81 12.22
CA GLY A 126 -5.47 -9.89 13.22
C GLY A 126 -5.18 -8.50 12.62
N LEU A 127 -5.28 -7.45 13.44
CA LEU A 127 -5.17 -6.06 12.97
C LEU A 127 -3.80 -5.73 12.39
N ASP A 128 -2.70 -6.30 12.92
CA ASP A 128 -1.37 -6.13 12.33
C ASP A 128 -1.34 -6.63 10.88
N ALA A 129 -1.85 -7.84 10.64
CA ALA A 129 -1.94 -8.43 9.30
C ALA A 129 -2.94 -7.66 8.42
N ALA A 130 -4.11 -7.30 8.95
CA ALA A 130 -5.14 -6.55 8.23
C ALA A 130 -4.63 -5.18 7.77
N SER A 131 -3.83 -4.50 8.60
CA SER A 131 -3.20 -3.22 8.25
C SER A 131 -2.29 -3.36 7.03
N THR A 132 -1.81 -4.57 6.72
CA THR A 132 -0.96 -4.83 5.55
C THR A 132 -1.70 -5.07 4.23
N VAL A 133 -3.02 -4.96 4.21
CA VAL A 133 -3.85 -5.21 3.02
C VAL A 133 -4.21 -3.95 2.21
N PRO A 134 -4.57 -2.79 2.80
CA PRO A 134 -5.25 -1.72 2.07
C PRO A 134 -4.53 -1.21 0.83
N LEU A 135 -3.38 -0.58 0.97
CA LEU A 135 -2.61 -0.03 -0.15
C LEU A 135 -2.16 -1.14 -1.10
N SER A 136 -1.62 -2.23 -0.56
CA SER A 136 -0.99 -3.29 -1.36
C SER A 136 -2.02 -4.09 -2.18
N GLY A 137 -3.15 -4.42 -1.57
CA GLY A 137 -4.25 -5.16 -2.17
C GLY A 137 -5.02 -4.30 -3.17
N LEU A 138 -5.38 -3.07 -2.82
CA LEU A 138 -6.07 -2.16 -3.75
C LEU A 138 -5.20 -1.84 -4.96
N SER A 139 -3.91 -1.58 -4.74
CA SER A 139 -2.95 -1.39 -5.84
C SER A 139 -2.91 -2.60 -6.77
N ALA A 140 -2.77 -3.81 -6.22
CA ALA A 140 -2.72 -5.02 -7.01
C ALA A 140 -4.02 -5.25 -7.80
N ALA A 141 -5.17 -5.04 -7.17
CA ALA A 141 -6.45 -5.24 -7.82
C ALA A 141 -6.67 -4.24 -8.97
N GLN A 142 -6.33 -2.95 -8.76
CA GLN A 142 -6.41 -1.92 -9.80
C GLN A 142 -5.38 -2.13 -10.91
N ILE A 143 -4.16 -2.60 -10.61
CA ILE A 143 -3.18 -3.02 -11.64
C ILE A 143 -3.74 -4.13 -12.52
N VAL A 144 -4.38 -5.12 -11.91
CA VAL A 144 -4.96 -6.24 -12.64
C VAL A 144 -6.15 -5.77 -13.50
N ASP A 145 -6.86 -4.69 -13.13
CA ASP A 145 -7.86 -4.05 -14.01
C ASP A 145 -7.21 -3.33 -15.19
N LEU A 146 -6.09 -2.65 -14.96
CA LEU A 146 -5.32 -2.02 -16.03
C LEU A 146 -4.76 -3.04 -17.02
N LEU A 147 -4.40 -4.24 -16.56
CA LEU A 147 -4.00 -5.36 -17.42
C LEU A 147 -5.17 -5.91 -18.25
N GLY A 148 -6.35 -6.05 -17.63
CA GLY A 148 -7.47 -6.78 -18.21
C GLY A 148 -7.29 -8.30 -18.15
N ASP A 149 -8.18 -9.01 -18.83
CA ASP A 149 -8.14 -10.48 -18.92
C ASP A 149 -7.16 -10.94 -20.01
N ALA A 150 -6.42 -12.00 -19.73
CA ALA A 150 -5.65 -12.68 -20.76
C ALA A 150 -6.59 -13.44 -21.73
N PRO A 151 -6.19 -13.63 -23.00
CA PRO A 151 -6.89 -14.51 -23.94
C PRO A 151 -7.13 -15.91 -23.36
N ALA A 152 -8.11 -16.65 -23.88
CA ALA A 152 -8.50 -17.96 -23.34
C ALA A 152 -7.36 -18.99 -23.34
N GLU A 153 -6.48 -18.92 -24.34
CA GLU A 153 -5.24 -19.70 -24.46
C GLU A 153 -4.19 -19.34 -23.39
N GLY A 154 -4.37 -18.23 -22.67
CA GLY A 154 -3.47 -17.65 -21.68
C GLY A 154 -2.38 -16.78 -22.31
N ALA A 155 -1.95 -15.76 -21.58
CA ALA A 155 -0.83 -14.89 -21.93
C ALA A 155 0.20 -14.84 -20.80
N ARG A 156 1.47 -14.60 -21.13
CA ARG A 156 2.58 -14.58 -20.17
C ARG A 156 2.71 -13.21 -19.50
N LEU A 157 2.59 -13.20 -18.17
CA LEU A 157 2.78 -12.02 -17.35
C LEU A 157 4.07 -12.14 -16.53
N LEU A 158 4.95 -11.15 -16.65
CA LEU A 158 6.06 -10.96 -15.72
C LEU A 158 5.65 -9.98 -14.62
N VAL A 159 5.85 -10.34 -13.35
CA VAL A 159 5.68 -9.41 -12.22
C VAL A 159 7.05 -9.17 -11.58
N THR A 160 7.60 -7.96 -11.73
CA THR A 160 8.83 -7.60 -11.01
C THR A 160 8.52 -7.28 -9.56
N GLY A 161 9.46 -7.55 -8.65
CA GLY A 161 9.22 -7.35 -7.22
C GLY A 161 8.15 -8.30 -6.67
N ALA A 162 8.00 -9.49 -7.25
CA ALA A 162 6.94 -10.44 -6.91
C ALA A 162 6.92 -10.89 -5.44
N ALA A 163 8.04 -10.75 -4.74
CA ALA A 163 8.13 -11.04 -3.30
C ALA A 163 7.68 -9.88 -2.39
N GLY A 164 7.48 -8.68 -2.97
CA GLY A 164 7.05 -7.47 -2.29
C GLY A 164 5.55 -7.40 -2.07
N ALA A 165 5.10 -6.38 -1.33
CA ALA A 165 3.70 -6.26 -0.88
C ALA A 165 2.70 -6.16 -2.04
N ILE A 166 2.97 -5.32 -3.06
CA ILE A 166 2.09 -5.20 -4.23
C ILE A 166 2.27 -6.42 -5.14
N GLY A 167 3.52 -6.78 -5.48
CA GLY A 167 3.83 -7.87 -6.39
C GLY A 167 3.21 -9.22 -5.99
N ALA A 168 3.28 -9.58 -4.71
CA ALA A 168 2.69 -10.83 -4.21
C ALA A 168 1.16 -10.88 -4.40
N ASN A 169 0.48 -9.74 -4.22
CA ASN A 169 -0.95 -9.64 -4.43
C ASN A 169 -1.29 -9.61 -5.93
N VAL A 170 -0.48 -8.97 -6.79
CA VAL A 170 -0.65 -9.03 -8.25
C VAL A 170 -0.52 -10.47 -8.73
N VAL A 171 0.48 -11.21 -8.26
CA VAL A 171 0.67 -12.64 -8.60
C VAL A 171 -0.58 -13.44 -8.29
N SER A 172 -1.17 -13.22 -7.10
CA SER A 172 -2.35 -13.95 -6.66
C SER A 172 -3.59 -13.58 -7.46
N LEU A 173 -3.80 -12.28 -7.73
CA LEU A 173 -5.01 -11.77 -8.40
C LEU A 173 -4.99 -11.92 -9.92
N ALA A 174 -3.83 -11.80 -10.58
CA ALA A 174 -3.74 -11.90 -12.04
C ALA A 174 -4.07 -13.30 -12.56
N ARG A 175 -3.84 -14.34 -11.75
CA ARG A 175 -4.20 -15.73 -12.09
C ARG A 175 -5.70 -15.93 -12.22
N ASP A 176 -6.50 -15.19 -11.45
CA ASP A 176 -7.97 -15.21 -11.58
C ASP A 176 -8.43 -14.64 -12.94
N ARG A 177 -7.55 -13.94 -13.66
CA ARG A 177 -7.77 -13.34 -14.98
C ARG A 177 -7.02 -14.05 -16.11
N ASN A 178 -6.79 -15.35 -15.94
CA ASN A 178 -6.20 -16.27 -16.91
C ASN A 178 -4.73 -15.97 -17.30
N TRP A 179 -4.03 -15.11 -16.56
CA TRP A 179 -2.61 -14.85 -16.79
C TRP A 179 -1.73 -16.00 -16.31
N ARG A 180 -0.74 -16.38 -17.14
CA ARG A 180 0.36 -17.27 -16.76
C ARG A 180 1.45 -16.43 -16.12
N VAL A 181 1.47 -16.40 -14.80
CA VAL A 181 2.31 -15.47 -14.04
C VAL A 181 3.68 -16.07 -13.74
N THR A 182 4.73 -15.33 -14.08
CA THR A 182 6.10 -15.56 -13.61
C THR A 182 6.51 -14.39 -12.73
N GLY A 183 6.86 -14.69 -11.48
CA GLY A 183 7.36 -13.70 -10.54
C GLY A 183 8.87 -13.54 -10.63
N LEU A 184 9.32 -12.30 -10.85
CA LEU A 184 10.72 -11.93 -10.79
C LEU A 184 11.06 -11.41 -9.40
N ALA A 185 11.95 -12.12 -8.72
CA ALA A 185 12.41 -11.79 -7.37
C ALA A 185 13.83 -12.33 -7.14
N ARG A 186 14.38 -12.13 -5.93
CA ARG A 186 15.69 -12.63 -5.56
C ARG A 186 15.63 -14.15 -5.34
N THR A 187 16.75 -14.86 -5.51
CA THR A 187 16.85 -16.32 -5.32
C THR A 187 16.27 -16.78 -3.97
N GLY A 188 16.52 -16.00 -2.91
CA GLY A 188 15.99 -16.31 -1.57
C GLY A 188 14.48 -16.17 -1.40
N ASP A 189 13.74 -15.76 -2.42
CA ASP A 189 12.27 -15.63 -2.40
C ASP A 189 11.57 -16.64 -3.33
N GLU A 190 12.30 -17.56 -3.97
CA GLU A 190 11.75 -18.56 -4.89
C GLU A 190 10.60 -19.36 -4.26
N ALA A 191 10.82 -19.93 -3.08
CA ALA A 191 9.81 -20.72 -2.39
C ALA A 191 8.54 -19.92 -2.08
N PHE A 192 8.70 -18.63 -1.75
CA PHE A 192 7.57 -17.74 -1.50
C PHE A 192 6.78 -17.48 -2.79
N VAL A 193 7.46 -17.08 -3.87
CA VAL A 193 6.81 -16.77 -5.16
C VAL A 193 6.10 -18.00 -5.72
N ARG A 194 6.74 -19.17 -5.69
CA ARG A 194 6.11 -20.43 -6.12
C ARG A 194 4.93 -20.82 -5.23
N GLY A 195 4.99 -20.54 -3.93
CA GLY A 195 3.89 -20.74 -2.99
C GLY A 195 2.64 -19.93 -3.31
N LEU A 196 2.77 -18.79 -4.01
CA LEU A 196 1.64 -18.01 -4.53
C LEU A 196 1.04 -18.61 -5.82
N GLY A 197 1.68 -19.66 -6.36
CA GLY A 197 1.26 -20.36 -7.57
C GLY A 197 1.74 -19.71 -8.87
N ALA A 198 2.81 -18.91 -8.82
CA ALA A 198 3.51 -18.42 -10.00
C ALA A 198 4.76 -19.24 -10.31
N GLU A 199 5.22 -19.15 -11.55
CA GLU A 199 6.59 -19.50 -11.90
C GLU A 199 7.58 -18.49 -11.28
N PHE A 200 8.85 -18.84 -11.21
CA PHE A 200 9.89 -18.00 -10.61
C PHE A 200 11.04 -17.77 -11.59
N THR A 201 11.56 -16.56 -11.62
CA THR A 201 12.80 -16.20 -12.32
C THR A 201 13.59 -15.14 -11.55
N THR A 202 14.91 -15.10 -11.76
CA THR A 202 15.78 -14.00 -11.32
C THR A 202 16.15 -13.05 -12.47
N VAL A 203 15.76 -13.39 -13.71
CA VAL A 203 16.13 -12.66 -14.93
C VAL A 203 14.87 -12.33 -15.74
N ALA A 204 14.80 -11.08 -16.21
CA ALA A 204 13.76 -10.60 -17.10
C ALA A 204 14.19 -10.80 -18.56
N GLU A 205 13.98 -11.99 -19.12
CA GLU A 205 14.18 -12.21 -20.56
C GLU A 205 13.15 -11.42 -21.39
N PRO A 206 13.43 -11.03 -22.64
CA PRO A 206 12.45 -10.37 -23.51
C PRO A 206 11.34 -11.31 -23.98
N GLY A 207 10.19 -10.73 -24.36
CA GLY A 207 9.10 -11.44 -25.03
C GLY A 207 7.83 -11.66 -24.20
N TRP A 208 7.65 -10.93 -23.10
CA TRP A 208 6.45 -11.05 -22.26
C TRP A 208 5.26 -10.30 -22.87
N ASP A 209 4.07 -10.93 -22.85
CA ASP A 209 2.83 -10.28 -23.30
C ASP A 209 2.48 -9.06 -22.45
N ALA A 210 2.72 -9.17 -21.14
CA ALA A 210 2.62 -8.06 -20.21
C ALA A 210 3.72 -8.09 -19.14
N VAL A 211 4.07 -6.90 -18.66
CA VAL A 211 4.96 -6.70 -17.51
C VAL A 211 4.30 -5.77 -16.50
N VAL A 212 4.20 -6.20 -15.26
CA VAL A 212 3.86 -5.33 -14.12
C VAL A 212 5.14 -5.04 -13.34
N ASP A 213 5.51 -3.77 -13.30
CA ASP A 213 6.67 -3.31 -12.52
C ASP A 213 6.27 -2.83 -11.13
N THR A 214 6.39 -3.70 -10.12
CA THR A 214 6.23 -3.32 -8.71
C THR A 214 7.56 -3.03 -8.01
N SER A 215 8.68 -3.22 -8.71
CA SER A 215 10.03 -2.91 -8.22
C SER A 215 10.47 -1.48 -8.48
N SER A 216 9.65 -0.67 -9.16
CA SER A 216 9.96 0.72 -9.53
C SER A 216 11.22 0.85 -10.40
N GLN A 217 11.47 -0.12 -11.28
CA GLN A 217 12.59 -0.13 -12.23
C GLN A 217 12.25 0.45 -13.61
N GLN A 218 11.02 0.93 -13.83
CA GLN A 218 10.46 1.72 -14.94
C GLN A 218 11.31 1.82 -16.25
N GLU A 219 12.48 2.47 -16.22
CA GLU A 219 13.39 2.63 -17.37
C GLU A 219 13.82 1.29 -18.01
N TRP A 220 13.95 0.22 -17.22
CA TRP A 220 14.28 -1.13 -17.69
C TRP A 220 13.04 -1.99 -17.90
N GLY A 221 11.88 -1.50 -17.46
CA GLY A 221 10.63 -2.24 -17.39
C GLY A 221 10.01 -2.55 -18.75
N LEU A 222 10.31 -1.75 -19.78
CA LEU A 222 9.80 -1.95 -21.14
C LEU A 222 10.59 -3.00 -21.93
N ALA A 223 11.89 -3.11 -21.71
CA ALA A 223 12.76 -4.06 -22.41
C ALA A 223 12.24 -5.53 -22.42
N PRO A 224 11.70 -6.07 -21.30
CA PRO A 224 11.13 -7.42 -21.31
C PRO A 224 9.81 -7.55 -22.09
N VAL A 225 9.07 -6.46 -22.31
CA VAL A 225 7.77 -6.49 -22.98
C VAL A 225 7.97 -6.79 -24.47
N ARG A 226 7.15 -7.68 -25.05
CA ARG A 226 7.14 -7.88 -26.51
C ARG A 226 6.54 -6.67 -27.24
N ASP A 227 6.78 -6.59 -28.54
CA ASP A 227 6.14 -5.59 -29.39
C ASP A 227 4.61 -5.72 -29.31
N GLY A 228 3.92 -4.58 -29.19
CA GLY A 228 2.47 -4.52 -28.98
C GLY A 228 1.98 -5.06 -27.64
N GLY A 229 2.87 -5.31 -26.67
CA GLY A 229 2.51 -5.79 -25.33
C GLY A 229 2.02 -4.68 -24.38
N VAL A 230 1.86 -5.02 -23.11
CA VAL A 230 1.39 -4.09 -22.07
C VAL A 230 2.41 -3.94 -20.95
N PHE A 231 2.64 -2.71 -20.52
CA PHE A 231 3.40 -2.40 -19.32
C PHE A 231 2.51 -1.68 -18.30
N VAL A 232 2.56 -2.10 -17.04
CA VAL A 232 1.90 -1.39 -15.93
C VAL A 232 2.91 -1.08 -14.83
N GLY A 233 3.14 0.21 -14.58
CA GLY A 233 4.05 0.69 -13.55
C GLY A 233 3.35 1.26 -12.30
N VAL A 234 4.07 1.33 -11.18
CA VAL A 234 3.58 1.92 -9.92
C VAL A 234 4.15 3.32 -9.62
N ARG A 235 4.89 3.91 -10.57
CA ARG A 235 5.42 5.28 -10.45
C ARG A 235 4.78 6.21 -11.48
N PRO A 236 3.63 6.83 -11.17
CA PRO A 236 2.93 7.71 -12.11
C PRO A 236 3.69 9.01 -12.43
N ASN A 237 4.69 9.37 -11.62
CA ASN A 237 5.55 10.54 -11.82
C ASN A 237 6.74 10.28 -12.77
N ILE A 238 7.03 9.02 -13.11
CA ILE A 238 8.10 8.63 -14.04
C ILE A 238 7.51 7.58 -14.99
N VAL A 239 6.72 8.06 -15.96
CA VAL A 239 6.09 7.21 -16.99
C VAL A 239 7.10 6.99 -18.12
N PRO A 240 7.49 5.73 -18.43
CA PRO A 240 8.35 5.45 -19.58
C PRO A 240 7.70 5.90 -20.89
N GLU A 241 8.51 6.39 -21.83
CA GLU A 241 8.04 6.69 -23.18
C GLU A 241 7.63 5.38 -23.87
N ALA A 242 6.44 5.35 -24.48
CA ALA A 242 5.97 4.16 -25.17
C ALA A 242 6.80 3.91 -26.43
N GLU A 243 7.30 2.68 -26.58
CA GLU A 243 8.06 2.21 -27.74
C GLU A 243 7.50 0.89 -28.26
N ARG A 244 7.88 0.48 -29.49
CA ARG A 244 7.54 -0.85 -30.05
C ARG A 244 6.04 -1.21 -30.02
N GLY A 245 5.17 -0.20 -30.05
CA GLY A 245 3.71 -0.36 -29.94
C GLY A 245 3.22 -0.80 -28.55
N ILE A 246 4.08 -0.74 -27.52
CA ILE A 246 3.73 -1.12 -26.15
C ILE A 246 2.74 -0.12 -25.56
N THR A 247 1.68 -0.64 -24.94
CA THR A 247 0.76 0.17 -24.15
C THR A 247 1.32 0.36 -22.75
N VAL A 248 1.68 1.60 -22.41
CA VAL A 248 2.20 1.97 -21.09
C VAL A 248 1.06 2.51 -20.22
N LYS A 249 0.87 1.92 -19.05
CA LYS A 249 -0.09 2.38 -18.02
C LYS A 249 0.65 2.57 -16.70
N THR A 250 0.17 3.50 -15.88
CA THR A 250 0.67 3.69 -14.52
C THR A 250 -0.47 3.76 -13.53
N LEU A 251 -0.23 3.21 -12.34
CA LEU A 251 -1.21 3.21 -11.26
C LEU A 251 -1.08 4.51 -10.43
N MET A 252 -2.21 5.19 -10.26
CA MET A 252 -2.46 6.07 -9.13
C MET A 252 -3.57 5.45 -8.29
N VAL A 253 -3.21 4.84 -7.15
CA VAL A 253 -4.17 4.07 -6.34
C VAL A 253 -5.30 4.95 -5.80
N GLN A 254 -6.52 4.44 -5.85
CA GLN A 254 -7.70 5.04 -5.24
C GLN A 254 -8.18 4.20 -4.05
N SER A 255 -8.74 4.85 -3.02
CA SER A 255 -9.46 4.17 -1.94
C SER A 255 -10.78 3.57 -2.46
N ASP A 256 -11.15 2.40 -1.95
CA ASP A 256 -12.40 1.70 -2.25
C ASP A 256 -12.72 0.73 -1.12
N GLY A 257 -13.59 1.13 -0.18
CA GLY A 257 -13.94 0.31 0.99
C GLY A 257 -14.65 -0.99 0.63
N ALA A 258 -15.47 -1.00 -0.43
CA ALA A 258 -16.17 -2.20 -0.87
C ALA A 258 -15.19 -3.25 -1.39
N ARG A 259 -14.29 -2.84 -2.28
CA ARG A 259 -13.24 -3.70 -2.82
C ARG A 259 -12.23 -4.12 -1.76
N LEU A 260 -11.91 -3.23 -0.82
CA LEU A 260 -11.05 -3.57 0.30
C LEU A 260 -11.68 -4.68 1.18
N GLY A 261 -13.00 -4.68 1.37
CA GLY A 261 -13.70 -5.75 2.09
C GLY A 261 -13.48 -7.13 1.45
N GLU A 262 -13.57 -7.21 0.11
CA GLU A 262 -13.29 -8.45 -0.62
C GLU A 262 -11.84 -8.91 -0.46
N LEU A 263 -10.89 -7.97 -0.49
CA LEU A 263 -9.46 -8.23 -0.32
C LEU A 263 -9.15 -8.71 1.10
N LEU A 264 -9.72 -8.09 2.13
CA LEU A 264 -9.59 -8.53 3.52
C LEU A 264 -10.16 -9.93 3.73
N ALA A 265 -11.29 -10.26 3.09
CA ALA A 265 -11.85 -11.62 3.13
C ALA A 265 -10.92 -12.64 2.46
N ARG A 266 -10.29 -12.29 1.34
CA ARG A 266 -9.28 -13.14 0.69
C ARG A 266 -8.03 -13.31 1.57
N ALA A 267 -7.57 -12.26 2.22
CA ALA A 267 -6.46 -12.31 3.17
C ALA A 267 -6.76 -13.22 4.37
N ALA A 268 -7.95 -13.09 4.97
CA ALA A 268 -8.41 -13.97 6.05
C ALA A 268 -8.47 -15.45 5.63
N ALA A 269 -8.76 -15.72 4.36
CA ALA A 269 -8.75 -17.07 3.77
C ALA A 269 -7.35 -17.55 3.33
N GLY A 270 -6.28 -16.79 3.59
CA GLY A 270 -4.91 -17.13 3.18
C GLY A 270 -4.65 -17.02 1.67
N ARG A 271 -5.53 -16.33 0.92
CA ARG A 271 -5.42 -16.15 -0.54
C ARG A 271 -4.73 -14.85 -0.96
N LEU A 272 -4.41 -13.98 0.00
CA LEU A 272 -3.56 -12.80 -0.19
C LEU A 272 -2.50 -12.77 0.90
N ALA A 273 -1.30 -12.33 0.54
CA ALA A 273 -0.15 -12.37 1.44
C ALA A 273 -0.19 -11.19 2.44
N THR A 274 -0.25 -11.49 3.72
CA THR A 274 -0.19 -10.50 4.82
C THR A 274 1.10 -10.65 5.62
N ARG A 275 2.22 -10.17 5.07
CA ARG A 275 3.55 -10.33 5.66
C ARG A 275 3.90 -9.15 6.55
N VAL A 276 3.94 -9.37 7.86
CA VAL A 276 4.52 -8.46 8.84
C VAL A 276 5.98 -8.86 9.05
N HIS A 277 6.90 -7.90 8.88
CA HIS A 277 8.32 -8.13 9.13
C HIS A 277 8.62 -8.03 10.63
N ALA A 278 8.19 -6.94 11.25
CA ALA A 278 8.28 -6.71 12.68
C ALA A 278 7.25 -5.66 13.10
N VAL A 279 6.89 -5.69 14.38
CA VAL A 279 6.00 -4.72 15.02
C VAL A 279 6.83 -3.81 15.93
N MET A 280 6.58 -2.51 15.88
CA MET A 280 7.29 -1.49 16.66
C MET A 280 6.31 -0.47 17.23
N PRO A 281 6.58 0.14 18.41
CA PRO A 281 5.77 1.25 18.89
C PRO A 281 5.92 2.47 17.99
N LEU A 282 4.89 3.31 17.91
CA LEU A 282 4.87 4.57 17.13
C LEU A 282 6.04 5.49 17.49
N SER A 283 6.47 5.49 18.75
CA SER A 283 7.65 6.25 19.21
C SER A 283 8.97 5.86 18.52
N ARG A 284 9.01 4.70 17.84
CA ARG A 284 10.16 4.21 17.07
C ARG A 284 9.94 4.31 15.55
N ALA A 285 9.03 5.18 15.10
CA ALA A 285 8.77 5.40 13.67
C ALA A 285 10.06 5.69 12.87
N ALA A 286 10.95 6.56 13.37
CA ALA A 286 12.22 6.86 12.70
C ALA A 286 13.09 5.61 12.44
N GLU A 287 13.13 4.67 13.38
CA GLU A 287 13.89 3.42 13.22
C GLU A 287 13.25 2.51 12.16
N ALA A 288 11.91 2.38 12.17
CA ALA A 288 11.19 1.61 11.16
C ALA A 288 11.41 2.17 9.75
N TYR A 289 11.49 3.50 9.60
CA TYR A 289 11.81 4.17 8.34
C TYR A 289 13.23 3.87 7.87
N LYS A 290 14.23 4.01 8.75
CA LYS A 290 15.63 3.69 8.42
C LYS A 290 15.77 2.25 7.93
N ALA A 291 15.20 1.30 8.66
CA ALA A 291 15.22 -0.10 8.27
C ALA A 291 14.45 -0.38 6.97
N THR A 292 13.33 0.31 6.74
CA THR A 292 12.58 0.21 5.47
C THR A 292 13.39 0.72 4.29
N ALA A 293 14.15 1.81 4.47
CA ALA A 293 15.00 2.40 3.43
C ALA A 293 16.20 1.53 3.04
N GLU A 294 16.76 0.73 3.97
CA GLU A 294 17.82 -0.25 3.67
C GLU A 294 17.36 -1.36 2.71
N GLY A 295 16.05 -1.64 2.69
CA GLY A 295 15.44 -2.61 1.79
C GLY A 295 15.79 -4.07 2.11
N GLY A 296 15.41 -4.98 1.22
CA GLY A 296 15.62 -6.43 1.41
C GLY A 296 14.76 -7.08 2.49
N LEU A 297 13.77 -6.35 2.99
CA LEU A 297 12.81 -6.83 3.97
C LEU A 297 11.80 -7.80 3.35
N ARG A 298 11.35 -8.72 4.19
CA ARG A 298 10.28 -9.66 3.90
C ARG A 298 9.06 -9.27 4.72
N GLY A 299 8.09 -8.64 4.07
CA GLY A 299 6.96 -7.99 4.75
C GLY A 299 7.24 -6.53 5.10
N ARG A 300 6.35 -5.92 5.90
CA ARG A 300 6.43 -4.52 6.30
C ARG A 300 6.65 -4.37 7.80
N TYR A 301 7.36 -3.32 8.21
CA TYR A 301 7.31 -2.85 9.60
C TYR A 301 5.92 -2.31 9.88
N VAL A 302 5.34 -2.70 11.01
CA VAL A 302 4.03 -2.23 11.48
C VAL A 302 4.23 -1.41 12.74
N LEU A 303 3.74 -0.17 12.73
CA LEU A 303 3.73 0.72 13.88
C LEU A 303 2.43 0.51 14.68
N GLN A 304 2.58 0.35 15.99
CA GLN A 304 1.48 0.32 16.96
C GLN A 304 1.52 1.61 17.80
N PRO A 305 0.45 2.42 17.78
CA PRO A 305 0.37 3.66 18.56
C PRO A 305 0.50 3.50 20.08
#